data_AF-A0A936BU98-F1
#
_entry.id   AF-A0A936BU98-F1
#
_cell.length_a   1.000
_cell.length_b   1.000
_cell.length_c   1.000
_cell.angle_alpha   90.00
_cell.angle_beta   90.00
_cell.angle_gamma   90.00
#
_symmetry.space_group_name_H-M   'P 1'
#
loop_
_entity.id
_entity.type
_entity.pdbx_description
1 polymer ?
#
loop_
_entity_poly.entity_id
_entity_poly.type
_entity_poly.pdbx_seq_one_letter_code
_entity_poly.pdbx_strand_id
1 'polypeptide(L)'
;MSLAMEVARLVEEQMTRHPGRLLRVGVLVGDDAGVEPDNFQFCLEAVFQTPPFTGAQTELTRVPGDVLRLDYLEVDDGRPDD
;
A
#
# COMPACT_ATOMS: atom_id res chain seq x y z
N MET A 1 -13.94 -9.53 -4.80
CA MET A 1 -12.49 -9.29 -4.76
C MET A 1 -12.22 -8.36 -3.57
N SER A 2 -11.23 -8.65 -2.73
CA SER A 2 -10.96 -7.87 -1.52
C SER A 2 -10.19 -6.58 -1.85
N LEU A 3 -10.49 -5.50 -1.12
CA LEU A 3 -9.85 -4.17 -1.30
C LEU A 3 -8.33 -4.21 -1.22
N ALA A 4 -7.76 -5.06 -0.36
CA ALA A 4 -6.30 -5.20 -0.22
C ALA A 4 -5.63 -5.69 -1.52
N MET A 5 -6.30 -6.58 -2.27
CA MET A 5 -5.79 -7.04 -3.57
C MET A 5 -5.86 -5.93 -4.63
N GLU A 6 -6.87 -5.06 -4.55
CA GLU A 6 -6.99 -3.90 -5.43
C GLU A 6 -5.88 -2.88 -5.17
N VAL A 7 -5.55 -2.63 -3.89
CA VAL A 7 -4.38 -1.83 -3.53
C VAL A 7 -3.10 -2.45 -4.08
N ALA A 8 -2.86 -3.75 -3.86
CA ALA A 8 -1.68 -4.44 -4.40
C ALA A 8 -1.56 -4.31 -5.93
N ARG A 9 -2.67 -4.41 -6.65
CA ARG A 9 -2.69 -4.18 -8.10
C ARG A 9 -2.30 -2.75 -8.46
N LEU A 10 -2.84 -1.74 -7.77
CA LEU A 10 -2.48 -0.35 -8.02
C LEU A 10 -0.99 -0.10 -7.73
N VAL A 11 -0.44 -0.73 -6.68
CA VAL A 11 0.99 -0.68 -6.39
C VAL A 11 1.81 -1.31 -7.51
N GLU A 12 1.41 -2.47 -8.02
CA GLU A 12 2.08 -3.14 -9.15
C GLU A 12 2.13 -2.25 -10.41
N GLU A 13 1.02 -1.59 -10.73
CA GLU A 13 0.91 -0.66 -11.85
C GLU A 13 1.86 0.54 -11.69
N GLN A 14 2.02 1.05 -10.46
CA GLN A 14 2.97 2.13 -10.16
C GLN A 14 4.43 1.66 -10.18
N MET A 15 4.72 0.48 -9.62
CA MET A 15 6.06 -0.12 -9.64
C MET A 15 6.52 -0.48 -11.05
N THR A 16 5.60 -0.73 -11.98
CA THR A 16 5.94 -0.88 -13.40
C THR A 16 6.53 0.41 -13.99
N ARG A 17 6.07 1.58 -13.51
CA ARG A 17 6.58 2.90 -13.93
C ARG A 17 7.83 3.32 -13.17
N HIS A 18 7.95 2.87 -11.93
CA HIS A 18 9.05 3.15 -11.01
C HIS A 18 9.68 1.83 -10.56
N PRO A 19 10.53 1.21 -11.41
CA PRO A 19 11.14 -0.08 -11.08
C PRO A 19 12.09 0.07 -9.89
N GLY A 20 11.96 -0.85 -8.94
CA GLY A 20 12.75 -0.88 -7.71
C GLY A 20 12.15 -1.85 -6.69
N ARG A 21 12.70 -1.86 -5.48
CA ARG A 21 12.19 -2.62 -4.35
C ARG A 21 11.22 -1.75 -3.54
N LEU A 22 9.98 -2.21 -3.38
CA LEU A 22 9.03 -1.53 -2.50
C LEU A 22 9.49 -1.65 -1.04
N LEU A 23 9.66 -0.51 -0.39
CA LEU A 23 9.98 -0.41 1.03
C LEU A 23 8.73 -0.15 1.87
N ARG A 24 7.89 0.79 1.43
CA ARG A 24 6.64 1.15 2.11
C ARG A 24 5.50 1.45 1.15
N VAL A 25 4.29 1.16 1.61
CA VAL A 25 3.03 1.60 1.01
C VAL A 25 2.20 2.35 2.05
N GLY A 26 1.84 3.59 1.75
CA GLY A 26 0.91 4.39 2.54
C GLY A 26 -0.49 4.34 1.96
N VAL A 27 -1.50 4.09 2.79
CA VAL A 27 -2.92 4.09 2.40
C VAL A 27 -3.71 5.01 3.31
N LEU A 28 -4.53 5.88 2.72
CA LEU A 28 -5.50 6.71 3.44
C LEU A 28 -6.84 5.98 3.52
N VAL A 29 -7.37 5.90 4.73
CA VAL A 29 -8.69 5.32 5.00
C VAL A 29 -9.55 6.32 5.74
N GLY A 30 -10.70 6.59 5.16
CA GLY A 30 -11.75 7.45 5.67
C GLY A 30 -12.51 6.80 6.81
N ASP A 31 -12.86 7.56 7.84
CA ASP A 31 -13.75 7.07 8.91
C ASP A 31 -15.11 6.61 8.38
N ASP A 32 -15.58 7.19 7.26
CA ASP A 32 -16.85 6.86 6.61
C ASP A 32 -16.69 5.92 5.40
N ALA A 33 -15.50 5.37 5.17
CA ALA A 33 -15.19 4.55 3.98
C ALA A 33 -15.85 3.15 3.97
N GLY A 34 -16.63 2.82 5.01
CA GLY A 34 -17.32 1.53 5.12
C GLY A 34 -16.41 0.32 5.32
N VAL A 35 -15.14 0.56 5.72
CA VAL A 35 -14.14 -0.48 5.98
C VAL A 35 -13.62 -0.35 7.40
N GLU A 36 -13.41 -1.49 8.07
CA GLU A 36 -12.77 -1.50 9.38
C GLU A 36 -11.24 -1.36 9.20
N PRO A 37 -10.60 -0.27 9.68
CA PRO A 37 -9.21 0.01 9.35
C PRO A 37 -8.25 -1.08 9.85
N ASP A 38 -8.51 -1.65 11.02
CA ASP A 38 -7.63 -2.67 11.62
C ASP A 38 -7.69 -3.99 10.85
N ASN A 39 -8.89 -4.42 10.44
CA ASN A 39 -9.06 -5.59 9.58
C ASN A 39 -8.47 -5.35 8.17
N PHE A 40 -8.62 -4.13 7.64
CA PHE A 40 -8.05 -3.76 6.36
C PHE A 40 -6.52 -3.74 6.40
N GLN A 41 -5.92 -3.17 7.46
CA GLN A 41 -4.47 -3.19 7.68
C GLN A 41 -3.96 -4.62 7.76
N PHE A 42 -4.60 -5.49 8.53
CA PHE A 42 -4.21 -6.90 8.62
C PHE A 42 -4.24 -7.61 7.26
N CYS A 43 -5.30 -7.38 6.48
CA CYS A 43 -5.40 -7.91 5.12
C CYS A 43 -4.30 -7.38 4.21
N LEU A 44 -3.99 -6.09 4.31
CA LEU A 44 -2.96 -5.43 3.52
C LEU A 44 -1.58 -5.99 3.87
N GLU A 45 -1.24 -6.08 5.16
CA GLU A 45 -0.01 -6.70 5.63
C GLU A 45 0.14 -8.12 5.08
N ALA A 46 -0.90 -8.96 5.19
CA ALA A 46 -0.86 -10.33 4.69
C ALA A 46 -0.57 -10.42 3.17
N VAL A 47 -1.15 -9.52 2.37
CA VAL A 47 -0.89 -9.46 0.93
C VAL A 47 0.55 -9.04 0.64
N PHE A 48 1.04 -8.00 1.32
CA PHE A 48 2.38 -7.44 1.09
C PHE A 48 3.53 -8.27 1.70
N GLN A 49 3.22 -9.27 2.53
CA GLN A 49 4.20 -10.28 2.96
C GLN A 49 4.53 -11.31 1.86
N THR A 50 3.79 -11.35 0.76
CA THR A 50 4.01 -12.30 -0.34
C THR A 50 4.68 -11.65 -1.56
N PRO A 51 5.39 -12.42 -2.41
CA PRO A 51 5.99 -11.87 -3.63
C PRO A 51 4.92 -11.27 -4.55
N PRO A 52 5.21 -10.15 -5.26
CA PRO A 52 6.51 -9.50 -5.42
C PRO A 52 6.85 -8.45 -4.34
N PHE A 53 5.96 -8.18 -3.38
CA PHE A 53 6.11 -7.09 -2.41
C PHE A 53 6.75 -7.49 -1.08
N THR A 54 7.26 -8.73 -0.98
CA THR A 54 7.79 -9.32 0.25
C THR A 54 8.72 -8.37 1.01
N GLY A 55 8.32 -8.05 2.24
CA GLY A 55 9.08 -7.21 3.16
C GLY A 55 8.76 -5.72 3.10
N ALA A 56 7.81 -5.30 2.27
CA ALA A 56 7.29 -3.94 2.31
C ALA A 56 6.47 -3.69 3.60
N GLN A 57 6.68 -2.53 4.21
CA GLN A 57 5.89 -2.07 5.35
C GLN A 57 4.61 -1.38 4.85
N THR A 58 3.49 -1.67 5.49
CA THR A 58 2.21 -1.03 5.18
C THR A 58 1.89 0.00 6.25
N GLU A 59 1.60 1.23 5.86
CA GLU A 59 1.15 2.29 6.76
C GLU A 59 -0.29 2.68 6.40
N LEU A 60 -1.15 2.72 7.42
CA LEU A 60 -2.54 3.12 7.26
C LEU A 60 -2.78 4.40 8.06
N THR A 61 -3.18 5.46 7.35
CA THR A 61 -3.49 6.76 7.94
C THR A 61 -5.00 6.98 7.89
N ARG A 62 -5.60 7.14 9.07
CA ARG A 62 -7.03 7.44 9.19
C ARG A 62 -7.28 8.92 8.94
N VAL A 63 -8.28 9.23 8.12
CA VAL A 63 -8.68 10.59 7.77
C VAL A 63 -10.19 10.76 7.85
N PRO A 64 -10.72 11.96 8.09
CA PRO A 64 -12.15 12.19 8.05
C PRO A 64 -12.72 12.06 6.63
N GLY A 65 -13.95 11.54 6.53
CA GLY A 65 -14.72 11.43 5.28
C GLY A 65 -14.69 10.04 4.65
N ASP A 66 -15.14 9.96 3.40
CA ASP A 66 -15.22 8.72 2.60
C ASP A 66 -14.02 8.66 1.64
N VAL A 67 -12.89 8.18 2.15
CA VAL A 67 -11.62 8.12 1.41
C VAL A 67 -11.07 6.70 1.46
N LEU A 68 -10.69 6.16 0.31
CA LEU A 68 -9.88 4.94 0.26
C LEU A 68 -8.93 5.04 -0.93
N ARG A 69 -7.67 5.39 -0.66
CA ARG A 69 -6.68 5.58 -1.73
C ARG A 69 -5.25 5.37 -1.26
N LEU A 70 -4.37 5.06 -2.21
CA LEU A 70 -2.93 5.12 -2.01
C LEU A 70 -2.50 6.57 -1.75
N ASP A 71 -1.65 6.75 -0.74
CA ASP A 71 -1.06 8.04 -0.37
C ASP A 71 0.31 8.21 -1.01
N TYR A 72 1.20 7.26 -0.73
CA TYR A 72 2.57 7.26 -1.22
C TYR A 72 3.13 5.84 -1.36
N LEU A 73 4.18 5.72 -2.15
CA LEU A 73 4.99 4.52 -2.29
C LEU A 73 6.45 4.90 -2.07
N GLU A 74 7.10 4.23 -1.13
CA GLU A 74 8.55 4.35 -0.92
C GLU A 74 9.21 3.20 -1.68
N VAL A 75 9.99 3.53 -2.70
CA VAL A 75 10.65 2.56 -3.57
C VAL A 75 12.15 2.84 -3.56
N ASP A 76 12.93 1.80 -3.27
CA ASP A 76 14.38 1.79 -3.43
C ASP A 76 14.71 1.40 -4.87
N ASP A 77 15.15 2.35 -5.68
CA ASP A 77 15.53 2.13 -7.07
C ASP A 77 16.99 1.65 -7.23
N GLY A 78 17.67 1.37 -6.11
CA GLY A 78 19.04 0.85 -6.07
C GLY A 78 20.09 1.83 -6.59
N ARG A 79 19.74 3.11 -6.78
CA ARG A 79 20.71 4.12 -7.16
C ARG A 79 21.54 4.48 -5.93
N PRO A 80 22.88 4.51 -6.04
CA PRO A 80 23.68 5.15 -5.01
C PRO A 80 23.26 6.63 -4.97
N ASP A 81 22.76 7.09 -3.83
CA ASP A 81 22.70 8.52 -3.51
C ASP A 81 24.13 9.08 -3.69
N ASP A 82 24.31 9.97 -4.66
CA ASP A 82 25.57 10.69 -4.94
C ASP A 82 25.71 11.92 -4.03
#